data_AF-A0A9Q4MTI7-F1
#
_entry.id   AF-A0A9Q4MTI7-F1
#
_cell.length_a   1.000
_cell.length_b   1.000
_cell.length_c   1.000
_cell.angle_alpha   90.00
_cell.angle_beta   90.00
_cell.angle_gamma   90.00
#
_symmetry.space_group_name_H-M   'P 1'
#
loop_
_entity.id
_entity.type
_entity.pdbx_description
1 polymer ?
#
loop_
_entity_poly.entity_id
_entity_poly.type
_entity_poly.pdbx_seq_one_letter_code
_entity_poly.pdbx_strand_id
1 'polypeptide(L)'
;MKNVLYICIGALITVLALSSCNDAIDIRQDYDFKLSSWYLQKQITTGETVEIRFYLDREGDYEKAEYGLGYIQVEGKGEVFDSEGVKLINREVRPLAEVPGLDTENPVKQVFTLFYRSTSAKRSELKFFVRDNFGRERELTVTFDTENSTAEE
;
A
#
# COMPACT_ATOMS: atom_id res chain seq x y z
N MET A 1 -58.83 28.18 26.72
CA MET A 1 -58.52 26.76 26.38
C MET A 1 -57.75 26.60 25.07
N LYS A 2 -58.07 27.36 24.00
CA LYS A 2 -57.35 27.26 22.70
C LYS A 2 -55.86 27.65 22.77
N ASN A 3 -55.49 28.67 23.54
CA ASN A 3 -54.11 29.17 23.61
C ASN A 3 -53.14 28.18 24.30
N VAL A 4 -53.63 27.39 25.27
CA VAL A 4 -52.83 26.35 25.93
C VAL A 4 -52.59 25.17 24.97
N LEU A 5 -53.58 24.84 24.12
CA LEU A 5 -53.45 23.81 23.10
C LEU A 5 -52.38 24.17 22.05
N TYR A 6 -52.30 25.43 21.61
CA TYR A 6 -51.27 25.89 20.66
C TYR A 6 -49.86 25.88 21.26
N ILE A 7 -49.72 26.19 22.55
CA ILE A 7 -48.43 26.15 23.25
C ILE A 7 -47.93 24.70 23.38
N CYS A 8 -48.82 23.75 23.71
CA CYS A 8 -48.46 22.34 23.80
C CYS A 8 -48.11 21.73 22.43
N ILE A 9 -48.81 22.11 21.35
CA ILE A 9 -48.51 21.65 19.99
C ILE A 9 -47.19 22.27 19.47
N GLY A 10 -46.94 23.55 19.76
CA GLY A 10 -45.68 24.22 19.41
C GLY A 10 -44.47 23.62 20.11
N ALA A 11 -44.59 23.29 21.40
CA ALA A 11 -43.52 22.65 22.18
C ALA A 11 -43.21 21.22 21.70
N LEU A 12 -44.23 20.47 21.26
CA LEU A 12 -44.05 19.11 20.73
C LEU A 12 -43.31 19.11 19.38
N ILE A 13 -43.54 20.11 18.53
CA ILE A 13 -42.86 20.27 17.23
C ILE A 13 -41.38 20.65 17.41
N THR A 14 -41.03 21.46 18.41
CA THR A 14 -39.63 21.85 18.65
C THR A 14 -38.76 20.72 19.21
N VAL A 15 -39.36 19.75 19.92
CA VAL A 15 -38.62 18.57 20.43
C VAL A 15 -38.37 17.54 19.33
N LEU A 16 -39.28 17.42 18.35
CA LEU A 16 -39.12 16.51 17.20
C LEU A 16 -38.16 17.06 16.12
N ALA A 17 -37.89 18.37 16.10
CA ALA A 17 -37.00 19.00 15.12
C ALA A 17 -35.50 18.91 15.50
N LEU A 18 -35.15 18.43 16.70
CA LEU A 18 -33.76 18.33 17.18
C LEU A 18 -33.22 16.90 17.21
N SER A 19 -33.99 15.90 16.77
CA SER A 19 -33.60 14.48 16.82
C SER A 19 -33.08 13.91 15.50
N SER A 20 -32.54 14.75 14.61
CA SER A 20 -32.03 14.33 13.31
C SER A 20 -30.65 14.91 13.03
N CYS A 21 -29.71 14.65 13.94
CA CYS A 21 -28.29 14.60 13.59
C CYS A 21 -27.77 13.25 14.08
N ASN A 22 -28.23 12.16 13.46
CA ASN A 22 -27.48 10.91 13.51
C ASN A 22 -26.43 10.98 12.42
N ASP A 23 -25.44 11.86 12.59
CA ASP A 23 -24.20 11.82 11.80
C ASP A 23 -23.36 10.67 12.36
N ALA A 24 -23.90 9.46 12.26
CA ALA A 24 -23.08 8.27 12.31
C ALA A 24 -22.27 8.28 11.01
N ILE A 25 -21.18 9.05 11.01
CA ILE A 25 -20.09 8.85 10.07
C ILE A 25 -19.70 7.39 10.28
N ASP A 26 -20.04 6.55 9.30
CA ASP A 26 -19.61 5.16 9.27
C ASP A 26 -18.10 5.18 9.05
N ILE A 27 -17.34 5.27 10.15
CA ILE A 27 -15.87 5.21 10.12
C ILE A 27 -15.53 3.76 9.80
N ARG A 28 -15.50 3.47 8.50
CA ARG A 28 -15.02 2.21 7.96
C ARG A 28 -13.53 2.11 8.28
N GLN A 29 -13.14 1.04 8.95
CA GLN A 29 -11.73 0.75 9.27
C GLN A 29 -11.14 -0.26 8.29
N ASP A 30 -11.96 -0.78 7.37
CA ASP A 30 -11.67 -1.86 6.43
C ASP A 30 -11.34 -1.38 5.01
N TYR A 31 -10.78 -0.18 4.83
CA TYR A 31 -10.46 0.38 3.50
C TYR A 31 -9.46 -0.47 2.73
N ASP A 32 -9.81 -1.00 1.57
CA ASP A 32 -8.88 -1.81 0.79
C ASP A 32 -7.71 -0.98 0.26
N PHE A 33 -6.69 -1.67 -0.23
CA PHE A 33 -5.56 -1.03 -0.89
C PHE A 33 -5.03 -1.89 -2.04
N LYS A 34 -4.23 -1.27 -2.89
CA LYS A 34 -3.55 -1.91 -4.02
C LYS A 34 -2.07 -1.58 -3.98
N LEU A 35 -1.26 -2.58 -4.28
CA LEU A 35 0.17 -2.44 -4.54
C LEU A 35 0.42 -2.58 -6.04
N SER A 36 1.18 -1.66 -6.62
CA SER A 36 1.62 -1.74 -8.02
C SER A 36 2.99 -1.10 -8.20
N SER A 37 3.56 -1.19 -9.41
CA SER A 37 4.83 -0.54 -9.75
C SER A 37 4.76 0.16 -11.10
N TRP A 38 5.71 1.07 -11.33
CA TRP A 38 5.95 1.63 -12.66
C TRP A 38 6.45 0.56 -13.63
N TYR A 39 6.40 0.86 -14.93
CA TYR A 39 6.92 -0.04 -15.96
C TYR A 39 8.36 -0.49 -15.65
N LEU A 40 8.60 -1.80 -15.69
CA LEU A 40 9.90 -2.43 -15.48
C LEU A 40 10.38 -3.07 -16.78
N GLN A 41 11.70 -3.05 -16.98
CA GLN A 41 12.33 -3.81 -18.04
C GLN A 41 12.17 -5.33 -17.81
N LYS A 42 12.10 -6.08 -18.90
CA LYS A 42 11.92 -7.55 -18.84
C LYS A 42 13.23 -8.29 -18.56
N GLN A 43 14.35 -7.73 -18.98
CA GLN A 43 15.66 -8.38 -18.89
C GLN A 43 16.53 -7.66 -17.85
N ILE A 44 17.40 -8.42 -17.19
CA ILE A 44 18.44 -7.89 -16.30
C ILE A 44 19.73 -8.68 -16.48
N THR A 45 20.85 -7.99 -16.48
CA THR A 45 22.19 -8.59 -16.52
C THR A 45 22.76 -8.80 -15.12
N THR A 46 23.74 -9.69 -14.99
CA THR A 46 24.39 -9.94 -13.69
C THR A 46 25.17 -8.71 -13.23
N GLY A 47 24.86 -8.22 -12.03
CA GLY A 47 25.47 -7.03 -11.43
C GLY A 47 24.69 -5.74 -11.68
N GLU A 48 23.74 -5.75 -12.60
CA GLU A 48 22.86 -4.62 -12.92
C GLU A 48 21.88 -4.33 -11.79
N THR A 49 21.58 -3.05 -11.60
CA THR A 49 20.65 -2.54 -10.59
C THR A 49 19.48 -1.87 -11.29
N VAL A 50 18.26 -2.23 -10.88
CA VAL A 50 17.01 -1.69 -11.41
C VAL A 50 16.27 -0.94 -10.31
N GLU A 51 15.81 0.27 -10.62
CA GLU A 51 14.87 1.02 -9.80
C GLU A 51 13.46 0.42 -9.92
N ILE A 52 12.82 0.16 -8.79
CA ILE A 52 11.44 -0.28 -8.71
C ILE A 52 10.66 0.76 -7.91
N ARG A 53 9.88 1.56 -8.62
CA ARG A 53 8.97 2.55 -8.02
C ARG A 53 7.61 1.91 -7.74
N PHE A 54 7.21 1.89 -6.48
CA PHE A 54 5.96 1.32 -6.01
C PHE A 54 4.90 2.40 -5.79
N TYR A 55 3.65 2.02 -6.02
CA TYR A 55 2.47 2.80 -5.68
C TYR A 55 1.60 1.98 -4.73
N LEU A 56 1.30 2.56 -3.57
CA LEU A 56 0.34 2.07 -2.61
C LEU A 56 -0.90 2.95 -2.67
N ASP A 57 -1.91 2.50 -3.41
CA ASP A 57 -3.19 3.20 -3.54
C ASP A 57 -4.15 2.68 -2.45
N ARG A 58 -4.58 3.55 -1.55
CA ARG A 58 -5.52 3.25 -0.45
C ARG A 58 -6.92 3.72 -0.83
N GLU A 59 -7.96 2.97 -0.49
CA GLU A 59 -9.35 3.39 -0.75
C GLU A 59 -9.82 4.55 0.13
N GLY A 60 -9.20 4.71 1.30
CA GLY A 60 -9.53 5.75 2.26
C GLY A 60 -8.34 6.11 3.13
N ASP A 61 -8.41 7.32 3.69
CA ASP A 61 -7.42 7.79 4.64
C ASP A 61 -7.85 7.45 6.07
N TYR A 62 -7.25 6.39 6.60
CA TYR A 62 -7.39 6.00 7.99
C TYR A 62 -6.11 6.35 8.75
N GLU A 63 -6.21 7.24 9.73
CA GLU A 63 -5.06 7.77 10.49
C GLU A 63 -4.26 6.68 11.22
N LYS A 64 -4.90 5.58 11.62
CA LYS A 64 -4.22 4.47 12.33
C LYS A 64 -3.86 3.31 11.39
N ALA A 65 -3.87 3.52 10.07
CA ALA A 65 -3.40 2.51 9.15
C ALA A 65 -1.88 2.44 9.24
N GLU A 66 -1.36 1.25 9.54
CA GLU A 66 0.06 0.96 9.51
C GLU A 66 0.31 -0.12 8.48
N TYR A 67 1.42 -0.01 7.75
CA TYR A 67 1.78 -0.93 6.69
C TYR A 67 3.16 -1.52 6.94
N GLY A 68 3.28 -2.83 6.82
CA GLY A 68 4.54 -3.56 6.77
C GLY A 68 4.90 -3.89 5.33
N LEU A 69 6.15 -3.68 4.97
CA LEU A 69 6.75 -4.03 3.68
C LEU A 69 7.63 -5.27 3.83
N GLY A 70 7.45 -6.24 2.96
CA GLY A 70 8.33 -7.41 2.86
C GLY A 70 8.60 -7.80 1.42
N TYR A 71 9.63 -8.63 1.23
CA TYR A 71 9.89 -9.26 -0.06
C TYR A 71 10.40 -10.69 0.10
N ILE A 72 10.20 -11.48 -0.97
CA ILE A 72 10.65 -12.85 -1.09
C ILE A 72 11.35 -12.98 -2.44
N GLN A 73 12.60 -13.42 -2.43
CA GLN A 73 13.27 -13.90 -3.63
C GLN A 73 12.89 -15.35 -3.86
N VAL A 74 12.04 -15.57 -4.88
CA VAL A 74 11.49 -16.87 -5.27
C VAL A 74 12.50 -17.60 -6.17
N GLU A 75 13.02 -16.90 -7.18
CA GLU A 75 14.03 -17.42 -8.11
C GLU A 75 15.22 -16.47 -8.23
N GLY A 76 16.35 -17.01 -8.67
CA GLY A 76 17.58 -16.25 -8.87
C GLY A 76 18.27 -15.84 -7.56
N LYS A 77 19.19 -14.89 -7.70
CA LYS A 77 20.05 -14.33 -6.65
C LYS A 77 20.18 -12.84 -6.85
N GLY A 78 20.08 -12.07 -5.77
CA GLY A 78 20.24 -10.63 -5.80
C GLY A 78 19.98 -10.03 -4.44
N GLU A 79 20.00 -8.70 -4.40
CA GLU A 79 19.82 -7.91 -3.19
C GLU A 79 18.78 -6.83 -3.46
N VAL A 80 17.87 -6.63 -2.50
CA VAL A 80 16.91 -5.53 -2.51
C VAL A 80 17.36 -4.51 -1.46
N PHE A 81 17.37 -3.23 -1.81
CA PHE A 81 17.74 -2.16 -0.90
C PHE A 81 16.92 -0.89 -1.15
N ASP A 82 16.86 -0.01 -0.16
CA ASP A 82 16.19 1.28 -0.28
C ASP A 82 17.11 2.37 -0.84
N SER A 83 16.60 3.60 -0.94
CA SER A 83 17.33 4.74 -1.52
C SER A 83 18.56 5.18 -0.73
N GLU A 84 18.70 4.76 0.54
CA GLU A 84 19.89 4.99 1.35
C GLU A 84 20.88 3.81 1.28
N GLY A 85 20.58 2.77 0.51
CA GLY A 85 21.41 1.58 0.37
C GLY A 85 21.24 0.57 1.50
N VAL A 86 20.25 0.73 2.39
CA VAL A 86 19.96 -0.24 3.44
C VAL A 86 19.29 -1.45 2.81
N LYS A 87 19.89 -2.62 3.02
CA LYS A 87 19.40 -3.88 2.47
C LYS A 87 18.16 -4.35 3.22
N LEU A 88 17.13 -4.73 2.48
CA LEU A 88 16.02 -5.48 3.00
C LEU A 88 16.45 -6.94 3.18
N ILE A 89 15.92 -7.60 4.20
CA ILE A 89 16.19 -9.02 4.46
C ILE A 89 15.09 -9.87 3.81
N ASN A 90 15.51 -10.85 3.02
CA ASN A 90 14.61 -11.78 2.34
C ASN A 90 13.73 -12.53 3.35
N ARG A 91 12.40 -12.51 3.15
CA ARG A 91 11.39 -13.09 4.04
C ARG A 91 11.26 -12.42 5.42
N GLU A 92 11.70 -11.17 5.54
CA GLU A 92 11.41 -10.34 6.71
C GLU A 92 10.51 -9.16 6.35
N VAL A 93 9.79 -8.67 7.36
CA VAL A 93 8.89 -7.53 7.24
C VAL A 93 9.47 -6.38 8.05
N ARG A 94 9.50 -5.18 7.46
CA ARG A 94 9.85 -3.93 8.15
C ARG A 94 8.70 -2.93 8.02
N PRO A 95 8.56 -1.96 8.93
CA PRO A 95 7.58 -0.90 8.79
C PRO A 95 7.81 -0.12 7.47
N LEU A 96 6.74 0.08 6.69
CA LEU A 96 6.82 0.87 5.45
C LEU A 96 7.21 2.33 5.74
N ALA A 97 6.77 2.86 6.88
CA ALA A 97 7.10 4.21 7.33
C ALA A 97 8.61 4.45 7.55
N GLU A 98 9.40 3.38 7.70
CA GLU A 98 10.86 3.47 7.83
C GLU A 98 11.58 3.46 6.47
N VAL A 99 10.86 3.31 5.35
CA VAL A 99 11.46 3.32 4.01
C VAL A 99 11.81 4.76 3.63
N PRO A 100 13.10 5.08 3.39
CA PRO A 100 13.51 6.41 2.99
C PRO A 100 12.89 6.82 1.65
N GLY A 101 12.35 8.05 1.60
CA GLY A 101 11.68 8.59 0.42
C GLY A 101 10.25 8.09 0.22
N LEU A 102 9.61 7.53 1.25
CA LEU A 102 8.16 7.30 1.24
C LEU A 102 7.42 8.65 1.15
N ASP A 103 6.80 8.91 0.01
CA ASP A 103 5.90 10.02 -0.21
C ASP A 103 4.55 9.73 0.47
N THR A 104 4.19 10.62 1.40
CA THR A 104 2.93 10.60 2.16
C THR A 104 2.13 11.89 1.98
N GLU A 105 2.51 12.76 1.05
CA GLU A 105 1.80 14.03 0.80
C GLU A 105 0.34 13.77 0.39
N ASN A 106 0.12 12.72 -0.41
CA ASN A 106 -1.21 12.22 -0.69
C ASN A 106 -1.53 11.03 0.23
N PRO A 107 -2.49 11.19 1.17
CA PRO A 107 -2.76 10.15 2.16
C PRO A 107 -3.28 8.85 1.54
N VAL A 108 -3.90 8.90 0.37
CA VAL A 108 -4.46 7.73 -0.33
C VAL A 108 -3.60 7.24 -1.49
N LYS A 109 -2.48 7.91 -1.78
CA LYS A 109 -1.52 7.50 -2.82
C LYS A 109 -0.11 7.71 -2.33
N GLN A 110 0.47 6.64 -1.80
CA GLN A 110 1.84 6.68 -1.31
C GLN A 110 2.79 6.10 -2.36
N VAL A 111 3.97 6.70 -2.47
CA VAL A 111 5.00 6.30 -3.44
C VAL A 111 6.28 6.03 -2.69
N PHE A 112 6.94 4.92 -3.00
CA PHE A 112 8.27 4.62 -2.47
C PHE A 112 9.09 3.87 -3.50
N THR A 113 10.40 3.87 -3.34
CA THR A 113 11.33 3.27 -4.30
C THR A 113 12.25 2.28 -3.59
N LEU A 114 12.38 1.10 -4.18
CA LEU A 114 13.42 0.14 -3.85
C LEU A 114 14.27 -0.13 -5.09
N PHE A 115 15.44 -0.71 -4.87
CA PHE A 115 16.36 -1.10 -5.92
C PHE A 115 16.62 -2.60 -5.81
N TYR A 116 16.63 -3.26 -6.95
CA TYR A 116 17.04 -4.66 -7.05
C TYR A 116 18.34 -4.76 -7.84
N ARG A 117 19.37 -5.34 -7.22
CA ARG A 117 20.61 -5.69 -7.91
C ARG A 117 20.68 -7.19 -8.14
N SER A 118 20.66 -7.61 -9.40
CA SER A 118 20.83 -9.02 -9.74
C SER A 118 22.27 -9.46 -9.50
N THR A 119 22.43 -10.63 -8.90
CA THR A 119 23.68 -11.39 -8.87
C THR A 119 23.50 -12.76 -9.53
N SER A 120 22.39 -12.94 -10.25
CA SER A 120 21.99 -14.18 -10.89
C SER A 120 22.41 -14.17 -12.36
N ALA A 121 22.93 -15.31 -12.83
CA ALA A 121 23.08 -15.62 -14.25
C ALA A 121 21.83 -16.32 -14.84
N LYS A 122 20.76 -16.45 -14.04
CA LYS A 122 19.48 -17.05 -14.41
C LYS A 122 18.34 -16.06 -14.17
N ARG A 123 17.16 -16.35 -14.72
CA ARG A 123 15.90 -15.66 -14.40
C ARG A 123 15.76 -15.43 -12.90
N SER A 124 15.26 -14.25 -12.54
CA SER A 124 15.01 -13.85 -11.17
C SER A 124 13.53 -13.54 -11.01
N GLU A 125 12.96 -14.01 -9.89
CA GLU A 125 11.57 -13.76 -9.54
C GLU A 125 11.52 -13.26 -8.10
N LEU A 126 10.96 -12.07 -7.92
CA LEU A 126 10.79 -11.42 -6.62
C LEU A 126 9.30 -11.22 -6.39
N LYS A 127 8.85 -11.55 -5.17
CA LYS A 127 7.52 -11.21 -4.70
C LYS A 127 7.66 -10.15 -3.61
N PHE A 128 7.13 -8.97 -3.87
CA PHE A 128 6.96 -7.92 -2.88
C PHE A 128 5.57 -8.02 -2.28
N PHE A 129 5.42 -7.66 -1.02
CA PHE A 129 4.10 -7.56 -0.42
C PHE A 129 4.04 -6.42 0.59
N VAL A 130 2.87 -5.80 0.67
CA VAL A 130 2.51 -4.86 1.72
C VAL A 130 1.36 -5.45 2.51
N ARG A 131 1.50 -5.47 3.83
CA ARG A 131 0.48 -5.95 4.76
C ARG A 131 0.06 -4.83 5.70
N ASP A 132 -1.24 -4.60 5.86
CA ASP A 132 -1.74 -3.65 6.84
C ASP A 132 -1.81 -4.26 8.26
N ASN A 133 -2.04 -3.40 9.26
CA ASN A 133 -2.22 -3.80 10.66
C ASN A 133 -3.52 -4.58 10.95
N PHE A 134 -4.39 -4.76 9.96
CA PHE A 134 -5.56 -5.65 10.03
C PHE A 134 -5.30 -7.03 9.40
N GLY A 135 -4.09 -7.26 8.89
CA GLY A 135 -3.65 -8.52 8.30
C GLY A 135 -3.98 -8.69 6.82
N ARG A 136 -4.49 -7.66 6.15
CA ARG A 136 -4.74 -7.69 4.71
C ARG A 136 -3.43 -7.50 3.96
N GLU A 137 -3.23 -8.30 2.92
CA GLU A 137 -2.00 -8.34 2.16
C GLU A 137 -2.26 -8.09 0.68
N ARG A 138 -1.35 -7.34 0.06
CA ARG A 138 -1.29 -7.15 -1.40
C ARG A 138 0.10 -7.49 -1.87
N GLU A 139 0.17 -8.36 -2.85
CA GLU A 139 1.42 -8.83 -3.44
C GLU A 139 1.66 -8.19 -4.80
N LEU A 140 2.94 -8.04 -5.15
CA LEU A 140 3.42 -7.68 -6.47
C LEU A 140 4.57 -8.61 -6.85
N THR A 141 4.38 -9.40 -7.89
CA THR A 141 5.45 -10.23 -8.47
C THR A 141 6.19 -9.46 -9.56
N VAL A 142 7.51 -9.44 -9.47
CA VAL A 142 8.43 -8.85 -10.44
C VAL A 142 9.36 -9.94 -10.96
N THR A 143 9.49 -10.03 -12.28
CA THR A 143 10.31 -11.05 -12.94
C THR A 143 11.31 -10.37 -13.87
N PHE A 144 12.55 -10.84 -13.83
CA PHE A 144 13.58 -10.43 -14.76
C PHE A 144 14.20 -11.65 -15.43
N ASP A 145 14.12 -11.68 -16.75
CA ASP A 145 14.76 -12.67 -17.60
C ASP A 145 16.22 -12.31 -17.86
N THR A 146 16.97 -13.26 -18.41
CA THR A 146 18.35 -13.04 -18.86
C THR A 146 18.38 -13.03 -20.39
N GLU A 147 19.33 -12.36 -21.02
CA GLU A 147 19.42 -12.33 -22.50
C GLU A 147 19.43 -13.74 -23.13
N ASN A 148 20.01 -14.73 -22.45
CA ASN A 148 20.05 -16.12 -22.91
C ASN A 148 18.73 -16.88 -22.76
N SER A 149 17.78 -16.44 -21.90
CA SER A 149 16.52 -17.17 -21.70
C SER A 149 15.47 -16.86 -22.77
N THR A 150 15.62 -15.76 -23.52
CA THR A 150 14.76 -15.41 -24.66
C THR A 150 15.11 -16.13 -25.96
N ALA A 151 16.20 -16.92 -25.99
CA ALA A 151 16.63 -17.65 -27.18
C ALA A 151 16.07 -19.08 -27.28
N GLU A 152 15.30 -19.54 -26.30
CA GLU A 152 14.73 -20.89 -26.23
C GLU A 152 13.20 -20.96 -26.43
N GLU A 153 12.56 -19.89 -26.95
CA GLU A 153 11.15 -19.91 -27.39
C GLU A 153 11.00 -19.93 -28.92
#